data_AF-A0A5A7VLB5-F1
#
_entry.id   AF-A0A5A7VLB5-F1
#
_cell.length_a   1.000
_cell.length_b   1.000
_cell.length_c   1.000
_cell.angle_alpha   90.00
_cell.angle_beta   90.00
_cell.angle_gamma   90.00
#
_symmetry.space_group_name_H-M   'P 1'
#
loop_
_entity.id
_entity.type
_entity.pdbx_description
1 polymer ?
#
loop_
_entity_poly.entity_id
_entity_poly.type
_entity_poly.pdbx_seq_one_letter_code
_entity_poly.pdbx_strand_id
1 'polypeptide(L)' 'MILVIVDLHFVLKEKSPPFPTQNVSHSVRDAYDRWTKANDKADICILASMSDILSKKHEIIVTARQIMESL' A
#
# COMPACT_ATOMS: atom_id res chain seq x y z
N MET A 1 12.22 2.33 2.28
CA MET A 1 11.18 1.36 2.72
C MET A 1 10.76 1.55 4.18
N ILE A 2 11.67 1.88 5.11
CA ILE A 2 11.36 2.07 6.54
C ILE A 2 10.23 3.09 6.79
N LEU A 3 10.26 4.25 6.10
CA LEU A 3 9.21 5.28 6.25
C LEU A 3 7.82 4.76 5.85
N VAL A 4 7.75 3.90 4.84
CA VAL A 4 6.49 3.30 4.35
C VAL A 4 5.97 2.24 5.32
N ILE A 5 6.85 1.50 5.98
CA ILE A 5 6.48 0.55 7.05
C ILE A 5 5.94 1.32 8.27
N VAL A 6 6.53 2.47 8.60
CA VAL A 6 6.03 3.35 9.67
C VAL A 6 4.65 3.91 9.33
N ASP A 7 4.44 4.39 8.10
CA ASP A 7 3.15 4.90 7.63
C ASP A 7 2.09 3.78 7.61
N LEU A 8 2.44 2.58 7.14
CA LEU A 8 1.57 1.39 7.16
C LEU A 8 1.20 0.98 8.59
N HIS A 9 2.18 0.92 9.50
CA HIS A 9 1.93 0.58 10.89
C HIS A 9 1.02 1.63 11.57
N PHE A 10 1.21 2.91 11.25
CA PHE A 10 0.35 3.98 11.73
C PHE A 10 -1.11 3.78 11.27
N VAL A 11 -1.34 3.52 9.98
CA VAL A 11 -2.67 3.26 9.42
C VAL A 11 -3.35 2.03 10.03
N LEU A 12 -2.56 0.98 10.32
CA LEU A 12 -3.08 -0.26 10.91
C LEU A 12 -3.41 -0.14 12.41
N LYS A 13 -2.75 0.77 13.12
CA LYS A 13 -2.95 0.97 14.56
C LYS A 13 -3.98 2.05 14.86
N GLU A 14 -3.99 3.12 14.08
CA GLU A 14 -4.84 4.28 14.32
C GLU A 14 -6.20 4.11 13.64
N LYS A 15 -7.28 4.39 14.37
CA LYS A 15 -8.62 4.35 13.80
C LYS A 15 -8.76 5.44 12.73
N SER A 16 -9.31 5.07 11.57
CA SER A 16 -9.62 6.04 10.52
C SER A 16 -10.54 7.14 11.06
N PRO A 17 -10.12 8.42 11.01
CA PRO A 17 -10.96 9.53 11.44
C PRO A 17 -12.17 9.70 10.50
N PRO A 18 -13.30 10.21 11.01
CA PRO A 18 -14.48 10.46 10.17
C PRO A 18 -14.17 11.53 9.11
N PHE A 19 -14.86 11.45 7.98
CA PHE A 19 -14.74 12.45 6.93
C PHE A 19 -15.06 13.85 7.50
N PRO A 20 -14.16 14.84 7.33
CA PRO A 20 -14.36 16.16 7.89
C PRO A 20 -15.55 16.86 7.21
N THR A 21 -16.53 17.29 8.00
CA THR A 21 -17.60 18.19 7.54
C THR A 21 -17.10 19.65 7.55
N GLN A 22 -17.81 20.57 6.90
CA GLN A 22 -17.36 21.96 6.73
C GLN A 22 -17.04 22.71 8.04
N ASN A 23 -17.60 22.28 9.17
CA ASN A 23 -17.52 22.97 10.46
C ASN A 23 -16.67 22.24 11.51
N VAL A 24 -15.86 21.24 11.13
CA VAL A 24 -14.97 20.56 12.10
C VAL A 24 -13.78 21.44 12.49
N SER A 25 -13.23 21.20 13.67
CA SER A 25 -12.04 21.92 14.11
C SER A 25 -10.83 21.60 13.23
N HIS A 26 -9.89 22.54 13.17
CA HIS A 26 -8.65 22.39 12.39
C HIS A 26 -7.89 21.11 12.77
N SER A 27 -7.84 20.77 14.06
CA SER A 27 -7.17 19.55 14.56
C SER A 27 -7.77 18.26 14.00
N VAL A 28 -9.09 18.19 13.81
CA VAL A 28 -9.76 17.00 13.25
C VAL A 28 -9.42 16.87 11.77
N ARG A 29 -9.35 18.00 11.07
CA ARG A 29 -8.97 18.05 9.66
C ARG A 29 -7.52 17.65 9.45
N ASP A 30 -6.60 18.15 10.28
CA ASP A 30 -5.18 17.78 10.26
C ASP A 30 -4.98 16.27 10.54
N ALA A 31 -5.73 15.71 11.48
CA ALA A 31 -5.69 14.28 11.78
C ALA A 31 -6.17 13.45 10.59
N TYR A 32 -7.25 13.88 9.92
CA TYR A 32 -7.76 13.24 8.70
C TYR A 32 -6.75 13.31 7.55
N ASP A 33 -6.19 14.48 7.28
CA ASP A 33 -5.23 14.67 6.21
C ASP A 33 -3.95 13.84 6.45
N ARG A 34 -3.47 13.80 7.69
CA ARG A 34 -2.31 12.97 8.07
C ARG A 34 -2.60 11.48 7.90
N TRP A 35 -3.76 11.02 8.35
CA TRP A 35 -4.16 9.61 8.22
C TRP A 35 -4.32 9.21 6.75
N THR A 36 -5.00 10.04 5.95
CA THR A 36 -5.20 9.80 4.52
C THR A 36 -3.88 9.73 3.77
N LYS A 37 -2.97 10.67 4.02
CA LYS A 37 -1.63 10.66 3.40
C LYS A 37 -0.81 9.41 3.74
N ALA A 38 -0.94 8.90 4.97
CA ALA A 38 -0.29 7.66 5.35
C ALA A 38 -0.96 6.44 4.68
N ASN A 39 -2.29 6.45 4.59
CA ASN A 39 -3.07 5.40 3.91
C ASN A 39 -2.72 5.31 2.43
N ASP A 40 -2.66 6.43 1.70
CA ASP A 40 -2.31 6.44 0.27
C ASP A 40 -0.95 5.80 0.00
N LYS A 41 0.03 6.07 0.87
CA LYS A 41 1.37 5.45 0.77
C LYS A 41 1.34 3.96 1.09
N ALA A 42 0.56 3.57 2.11
CA ALA A 42 0.40 2.18 2.49
C ALA A 42 -0.24 1.37 1.35
N ASP A 43 -1.27 1.91 0.71
CA ASP A 43 -1.96 1.29 -0.43
C ASP A 43 -1.01 1.09 -1.61
N ILE A 44 -0.24 2.11 -1.98
CA ILE A 44 0.79 1.99 -3.02
C ILE A 44 1.82 0.90 -2.67
N CYS A 45 2.23 0.81 -1.41
CA CYS A 45 3.20 -0.20 -0.97
C CYS A 45 2.65 -1.62 -1.08
N ILE A 46 1.40 -1.82 -0.68
CA ILE A 46 0.73 -3.12 -0.76
C ILE A 46 0.60 -3.54 -2.22
N LEU A 47 0.12 -2.63 -3.08
CA LEU A 47 -0.02 -2.88 -4.52
C LEU A 47 1.32 -3.18 -5.19
N ALA A 48 2.37 -2.42 -4.87
CA ALA A 48 3.71 -2.66 -5.39
C ALA A 48 4.25 -4.04 -4.96
N SER A 49 4.04 -4.42 -3.70
CA SER A 49 4.46 -5.73 -3.17
C SER A 49 3.70 -6.88 -3.82
N MET A 50 2.39 -6.73 -4.03
CA MET A 50 1.57 -7.70 -4.76
C MET A 50 2.06 -7.86 -6.21
N SER A 51 2.35 -6.74 -6.89
CA SER A 51 2.85 -6.75 -8.26
C SER A 51 4.21 -7.44 -8.38
N ASP A 52 5.14 -7.18 -7.45
CA ASP A 52 6.46 -7.84 -7.40
C ASP A 52 6.33 -9.36 -7.23
N ILE A 53 5.49 -9.80 -6.28
CA ILE A 53 5.24 -11.25 -6.07
C ILE A 53 4.65 -11.89 -7.32
N LEU A 54 3.66 -11.23 -7.94
CA LEU A 54 3.00 -11.76 -9.13
C LEU A 54 3.95 -11.83 -10.33
N SER A 55 4.80 -10.81 -10.49
CA SER A 55 5.81 -10.75 -11.56
C SER A 55 6.82 -11.89 -11.42
N LYS A 56 7.36 -12.11 -10.21
CA LYS A 56 8.29 -13.23 -9.95
C LYS A 56 7.67 -14.59 -10.26
N LYS A 57 6.40 -14.79 -9.89
CA LYS A 57 5.68 -16.02 -10.21
C LYS A 57 5.51 -16.20 -11.72
N HIS A 58 5.17 -15.12 -12.42
CA HIS A 58 5.05 -15.13 -13.88
C HIS A 58 6.39 -15.46 -14.55
N GLU A 59 7.50 -14.87 -14.11
CA GLU A 59 8.85 -15.17 -14.61
C GLU A 59 9.19 -16.66 -14.50
N ILE A 60 8.92 -17.27 -13.33
CA ILE A 60 9.15 -18.72 -13.13
C ILE A 60 8.34 -19.56 -14.13
N ILE A 61 7.08 -19.21 -14.35
CA ILE A 61 6.21 -19.91 -15.30
C ILE A 61 6.75 -19.76 -16.72
N VAL A 62 7.16 -18.55 -17.11
CA VAL A 62 7.74 -18.28 -18.44
C VAL A 62 9.01 -19.10 -18.64
N THR A 63 9.92 -19.11 -17.66
CA THR A 63 11.16 -19.90 -17.74
C THR A 63 10.87 -21.39 -17.86
N ALA A 64 9.94 -21.93 -17.06
CA ALA A 64 9.56 -23.34 -17.13
C ALA A 64 8.98 -23.70 -18.51
N ARG A 65 8.14 -22.83 -19.07
CA ARG A 65 7.59 -22.99 -20.42
C ARG A 65 8.68 -23.00 -21.49
N GLN A 66 9.63 -22.06 -21.43
CA GLN A 66 10.74 -21.99 -22.39
C GLN A 66 11.59 -23.26 -22.40
N ILE A 67 11.87 -23.82 -21.21
CA ILE A 67 12.59 -25.10 -21.08
C ILE A 67 11.81 -26.23 -21.75
N MET A 68 10.50 -26.32 -21.50
CA MET A 68 9.62 -27.33 -22.10
C MET A 68 9.53 -27.21 -23.62
N GLU A 69 9.46 -25.99 -24.16
CA GLU A 69 9.44 -25.73 -25.61
C GLU A 69 10.78 -26.03 -26.29
N SER A 70 11.88 -26.09 -25.53
CA SER A 70 13.23 -26.36 -26.03
C SER A 70 13.65 -27.83 -25.91
N LEU A 71 12.79 -28.70 -25.38
CA LEU A 71 12.94 -30.16 -25.27
C LEU A 71 12.31 -30.86 -26.49
#